data_AF-A0A9P8EHW6-F1
#
_entry.id   AF-A0A9P8EHW6-F1
#
_cell.length_a   1.000
_cell.length_b   1.000
_cell.length_c   1.000
_cell.angle_alpha   90.00
_cell.angle_beta   90.00
_cell.angle_gamma   90.00
#
_symmetry.space_group_name_H-M   'P 1'
#
loop_
_entity.id
_entity.type
_entity.pdbx_description
1 polymer ?
#
loop_
_entity_poly.entity_id
_entity_poly.type
_entity_poly.pdbx_seq_one_letter_code
_entity_poly.pdbx_strand_id
1 'polypeptide(L)'
;MVLHLLGKKSWNVYNKDNIDRVRRDEAAAQAREEEAERRMDQEDAARRIAILRNEVPPPLTAPSPPPGESAAARPSRYVDDGRDRKRRRLRGEDDTDRDMRLAREEAAIGEAARESFSQNQGRRREDDVALTDHAGHIQLFTPPNERTLLANSCNAEAEAEKANKALGIFGTMVCFIKQSRFHGSETE
;
A
#
# COMPACT_ATOMS: atom_id res chain seq x y z
N MET A 1 -15.56 -2.94 58.09
CA MET A 1 -16.10 -3.98 57.19
C MET A 1 -15.95 -3.48 55.75
N VAL A 2 -15.32 -4.25 54.87
CA VAL A 2 -15.00 -3.78 53.50
C VAL A 2 -16.23 -3.96 52.60
N LEU A 3 -16.74 -2.86 52.06
CA LEU A 3 -17.94 -2.84 51.22
C LEU A 3 -17.56 -3.22 49.78
N HIS A 4 -17.89 -4.44 49.34
CA HIS A 4 -17.67 -4.86 47.96
C HIS A 4 -18.65 -4.16 47.00
N LEU A 5 -18.22 -3.00 46.48
CA LEU A 5 -18.99 -2.18 45.53
C LEU A 5 -19.04 -2.75 44.11
N LEU A 6 -18.12 -3.67 43.76
CA LEU A 6 -17.92 -4.15 42.40
C LEU A 6 -19.10 -4.98 41.86
N GLY A 7 -19.76 -5.75 42.73
CA GLY A 7 -20.89 -6.61 42.33
C GLY A 7 -22.14 -5.84 41.88
N LYS A 8 -22.29 -4.57 42.28
CA LYS A 8 -23.45 -3.74 41.92
C LYS A 8 -23.26 -2.94 40.63
N LYS A 9 -22.10 -3.02 39.99
CA LYS A 9 -21.76 -2.19 38.84
C LYS A 9 -22.03 -2.93 37.54
N SER A 10 -22.69 -2.27 36.60
CA SER A 10 -23.16 -2.86 35.33
C SER A 10 -22.04 -3.26 34.38
N TRP A 11 -20.82 -2.73 34.51
CA TRP A 11 -19.68 -3.14 33.70
C TRP A 11 -18.90 -4.32 34.29
N ASN A 12 -19.22 -4.77 35.51
CA ASN A 12 -18.49 -5.86 36.12
C ASN A 12 -18.67 -7.14 35.29
N VAL A 13 -17.58 -7.62 34.70
CA VAL A 13 -17.55 -8.79 33.82
C VAL A 13 -18.01 -10.05 34.56
N TYR A 14 -17.79 -10.12 35.87
CA TYR A 14 -18.16 -11.28 36.69
C TYR A 14 -19.65 -11.35 37.06
N ASN A 15 -20.45 -10.34 36.72
CA ASN A 15 -21.90 -10.40 36.95
C ASN A 15 -22.51 -11.44 36.00
N LYS A 16 -23.37 -12.31 36.54
CA LYS A 16 -24.04 -13.37 35.77
C LYS A 16 -24.72 -12.85 34.50
N ASP A 17 -25.43 -11.73 34.61
CA ASP A 17 -26.11 -11.10 33.47
C ASP A 17 -25.16 -10.70 32.33
N ASN A 18 -23.92 -10.30 32.65
CA ASN A 18 -22.92 -9.93 31.66
C ASN A 18 -22.27 -11.19 31.04
N ILE A 19 -21.99 -12.20 31.86
CA ILE A 19 -21.50 -13.51 31.39
C ILE A 19 -22.52 -14.13 30.43
N ASP A 20 -23.81 -14.07 30.75
CA ASP A 20 -24.88 -14.64 29.90
C ASP A 20 -25.04 -13.89 28.58
N ARG A 21 -24.76 -12.58 28.55
CA ARG A 21 -24.73 -11.80 27.30
C ARG A 21 -23.57 -12.23 26.42
N VAL A 22 -22.36 -12.28 26.98
CA VAL A 22 -21.17 -12.76 26.28
C VAL A 22 -21.39 -14.16 25.73
N ARG A 23 -21.95 -15.07 26.53
CA ARG A 23 -22.25 -16.44 26.10
C ARG A 23 -23.28 -16.50 24.96
N ARG A 24 -24.29 -15.63 24.94
CA ARG A 24 -25.25 -15.55 23.82
C ARG A 24 -24.57 -15.03 22.56
N ASP A 25 -23.72 -14.01 22.69
CA ASP A 25 -23.01 -13.42 21.56
C ASP A 25 -21.99 -14.42 20.98
N GLU A 26 -21.26 -15.13 21.85
CA GLU A 26 -20.36 -16.24 21.49
C GLU A 26 -21.12 -17.38 20.82
N ALA A 27 -22.26 -17.80 21.37
CA ALA A 27 -23.08 -18.85 20.76
C ALA A 27 -23.66 -18.42 19.41
N ALA A 28 -24.06 -17.14 19.25
CA ALA A 28 -24.54 -16.61 17.98
C ALA A 28 -23.42 -16.49 16.94
N ALA A 29 -22.21 -16.15 17.37
CA ALA A 29 -21.03 -16.15 16.50
C ALA A 29 -20.69 -17.58 16.06
N GLN A 30 -20.59 -18.50 17.02
CA GLN A 30 -20.29 -19.91 16.78
C GLN A 30 -21.32 -20.57 15.85
N ALA A 31 -22.62 -20.30 16.03
CA ALA A 31 -23.66 -20.84 15.16
C ALA A 31 -23.51 -20.40 13.69
N ARG A 32 -23.08 -19.14 13.45
CA ARG A 32 -22.84 -18.65 12.08
C ARG A 32 -21.61 -19.29 11.45
N GLU A 33 -20.55 -19.47 12.23
CA GLU A 33 -19.33 -20.14 11.79
C GLU A 33 -19.61 -21.60 11.45
N GLU A 34 -20.33 -22.32 12.32
CA GLU A 34 -20.72 -23.72 12.09
C GLU A 34 -21.60 -23.87 10.84
N GLU A 35 -22.54 -22.95 10.58
CA GLU A 35 -23.33 -22.98 9.35
C GLU A 35 -22.46 -22.82 8.09
N ALA A 36 -21.42 -22.00 8.14
CA ALA A 36 -20.48 -21.83 7.03
C ALA A 36 -19.60 -23.07 6.85
N GLU A 37 -19.05 -23.63 7.94
CA GLU A 37 -18.27 -24.87 7.93
C GLU A 37 -19.10 -26.03 7.38
N ARG A 38 -20.35 -26.17 7.84
CA ARG A 38 -21.28 -27.19 7.34
C ARG A 38 -21.53 -27.08 5.85
N ARG A 39 -21.52 -25.88 5.27
CA ARG A 39 -21.66 -25.69 3.81
C ARG A 39 -20.40 -26.18 3.09
N MET A 40 -19.23 -25.78 3.58
CA MET A 40 -17.93 -26.22 3.02
C MET A 40 -17.78 -27.74 3.08
N ASP A 41 -18.12 -28.35 4.21
CA ASP A 41 -18.09 -29.81 4.39
C ASP A 41 -19.04 -30.54 3.44
N GLN A 42 -20.23 -29.99 3.20
CA GLN A 42 -21.19 -30.57 2.26
C GLN A 42 -20.70 -30.50 0.82
N GLU A 43 -20.09 -29.39 0.42
CA GLU A 43 -19.47 -29.25 -0.90
C GLU A 43 -18.32 -30.24 -1.09
N ASP A 44 -17.46 -30.39 -0.08
CA ASP A 44 -16.36 -31.34 -0.09
C ASP A 44 -16.84 -32.79 -0.09
N ALA A 45 -17.88 -33.11 0.68
CA ALA A 45 -18.51 -34.42 0.66
C ALA A 45 -19.11 -34.71 -0.72
N ALA A 46 -19.82 -33.75 -1.33
CA ALA A 46 -20.38 -33.88 -2.67
C ALA A 46 -19.28 -34.09 -3.72
N ARG A 47 -18.17 -33.35 -3.63
CA ARG A 47 -16.99 -33.54 -4.49
C ARG A 47 -16.40 -34.94 -4.33
N ARG A 48 -16.20 -35.41 -3.09
CA ARG A 48 -15.68 -36.75 -2.80
C ARG A 48 -16.58 -37.84 -3.38
N ILE A 49 -17.90 -37.68 -3.25
CA ILE A 49 -18.88 -38.61 -3.80
C ILE A 49 -18.84 -38.62 -5.34
N ALA A 50 -18.72 -37.46 -6.00
CA ALA A 50 -18.63 -37.37 -7.46
C ALA A 50 -17.39 -38.11 -8.00
N ILE A 51 -16.23 -37.94 -7.34
CA ILE A 51 -15.00 -38.65 -7.69
C ILE A 51 -15.21 -40.17 -7.57
N LEU A 52 -15.82 -40.63 -6.48
CA LEU A 52 -16.12 -42.06 -6.29
C LEU A 52 -17.09 -42.61 -7.34
N ARG A 53 -17.96 -41.75 -7.89
CA ARG A 53 -18.89 -42.08 -8.98
C ARG A 53 -18.27 -41.97 -10.38
N ASN A 54 -16.98 -41.64 -10.49
CA ASN A 54 -16.30 -41.34 -11.75
C ASN A 54 -16.95 -40.19 -12.55
N GLU A 55 -17.67 -39.29 -11.88
CA GLU A 55 -18.26 -38.09 -12.48
C GLU A 55 -17.28 -36.91 -12.37
N VAL A 56 -17.41 -35.93 -13.27
CA VAL A 56 -16.58 -34.71 -13.21
C VAL A 56 -17.00 -33.88 -11.99
N PRO A 57 -16.08 -33.60 -11.04
CA PRO A 57 -16.42 -32.87 -9.83
C PRO A 57 -16.80 -31.41 -10.14
N PRO A 58 -17.73 -30.81 -9.39
CA PRO A 58 -18.09 -29.41 -9.56
C PRO A 58 -16.87 -28.49 -9.35
N PRO A 59 -16.73 -27.43 -10.17
CA PRO A 59 -15.58 -26.53 -10.10
C PRO A 59 -15.49 -25.83 -8.73
N LEU A 60 -14.26 -25.58 -8.27
CA LEU A 60 -14.00 -24.89 -7.01
C LEU A 60 -14.68 -23.51 -7.03
N THR A 61 -15.71 -23.35 -6.21
CA THR A 61 -16.31 -22.04 -5.98
C THR A 61 -15.37 -21.27 -5.06
N ALA A 62 -14.87 -20.11 -5.51
CA ALA A 62 -14.00 -19.27 -4.69
C ALA A 62 -14.73 -18.93 -3.38
N PRO A 63 -14.03 -18.92 -2.22
CA PRO A 63 -14.66 -18.64 -0.94
C PRO A 63 -15.34 -17.28 -1.02
N SER A 64 -16.67 -17.28 -0.96
CA SER A 64 -17.44 -16.05 -0.79
C SER A 64 -17.02 -15.45 0.54
N PRO A 65 -16.66 -14.15 0.60
CA PRO A 65 -16.31 -13.52 1.86
C PRO A 65 -17.45 -13.73 2.87
N PRO A 66 -17.13 -14.00 4.14
CA PRO A 66 -18.14 -14.27 5.16
C PRO A 66 -19.12 -13.09 5.26
N PRO A 67 -20.43 -13.34 5.34
CA PRO A 67 -21.45 -12.29 5.46
C PRO A 67 -21.33 -11.63 6.85
N GLY A 68 -20.44 -10.65 6.95
CA GLY A 68 -20.13 -9.95 8.20
C GLY A 68 -18.88 -9.06 8.12
N GLU A 69 -17.96 -9.34 7.19
CA GLU A 69 -16.71 -8.57 7.06
C GLU A 69 -16.78 -7.44 6.03
N SER A 70 -17.77 -7.43 5.15
CA SER A 70 -17.92 -6.39 4.10
C SER A 70 -18.62 -5.10 4.55
N ALA A 71 -19.06 -4.98 5.80
CA ALA A 71 -19.85 -3.81 6.26
C ALA A 71 -19.37 -3.19 7.59
N ALA A 72 -18.29 -3.67 8.18
CA ALA A 72 -17.79 -3.15 9.46
C ALA A 72 -16.33 -2.68 9.36
N ALA A 73 -16.04 -1.83 8.35
CA ALA A 73 -14.99 -0.84 8.52
C ALA A 73 -15.39 0.04 9.70
N ARG A 74 -14.96 -0.33 10.91
CA ARG A 74 -15.07 0.53 12.10
C ARG A 74 -14.55 1.90 11.67
N PRO A 75 -15.36 2.98 11.70
CA PRO A 75 -14.86 4.28 11.31
C PRO A 75 -13.76 4.61 12.32
N SER A 76 -12.52 4.61 11.82
CA SER A 76 -11.38 5.12 12.56
C SER A 76 -11.74 6.55 12.94
N ARG A 77 -11.97 6.79 14.23
CA ARG A 77 -12.42 8.09 14.77
C ARG A 77 -11.38 9.20 14.63
N TYR A 78 -10.34 9.02 13.80
CA TYR A 78 -9.20 9.93 13.73
C TYR A 78 -8.53 10.00 12.35
N VAL A 79 -9.28 9.88 11.25
CA VAL A 79 -8.80 10.32 9.94
C VAL A 79 -9.92 11.10 9.25
N ASP A 80 -10.04 12.37 9.66
CA ASP A 80 -10.72 13.41 8.89
C ASP A 80 -9.79 13.82 7.73
N ASP A 81 -9.71 12.99 6.69
CA ASP A 81 -9.19 13.45 5.39
C ASP A 81 -10.42 13.91 4.59
N GLY A 82 -10.61 15.22 4.49
CA GLY A 82 -11.80 15.90 3.98
C GLY A 82 -12.17 15.67 2.50
N ARG A 83 -11.98 14.47 1.95
CA ARG A 83 -12.46 14.05 0.62
C ARG A 83 -13.89 13.48 0.63
N ASP A 84 -14.44 13.18 1.81
CA ASP A 84 -15.79 12.63 1.98
C ASP A 84 -16.69 13.55 2.80
N ARG A 85 -16.96 14.75 2.28
CA ARG A 85 -18.22 15.43 2.64
C ARG A 85 -19.36 14.64 2.00
N LYS A 86 -19.68 13.49 2.61
CA LYS A 86 -20.73 12.52 2.29
C LYS A 86 -21.70 13.06 1.25
N ARG A 87 -21.57 12.54 0.02
CA ARG A 87 -22.46 12.84 -1.12
C ARG A 87 -23.90 12.87 -0.61
N ARG A 88 -24.47 14.08 -0.57
CA ARG A 88 -25.75 14.38 0.08
C ARG A 88 -26.85 13.51 -0.54
N ARG A 89 -27.80 13.04 0.28
CA ARG A 89 -29.01 12.38 -0.22
C ARG A 89 -29.69 13.28 -1.26
N LEU A 90 -29.98 12.77 -2.45
CA LEU A 90 -30.86 13.47 -3.38
C LEU A 90 -32.30 13.37 -2.83
N ARG A 91 -33.15 14.38 -3.05
CA ARG A 91 -34.53 14.34 -2.53
C ARG A 91 -35.29 13.20 -3.23
N GLY A 92 -35.75 12.22 -2.45
CA GLY A 92 -36.52 11.07 -2.95
C GLY A 92 -35.72 9.79 -3.23
N GLU A 93 -34.40 9.75 -2.94
CA GLU A 93 -33.61 8.51 -2.99
C GLU A 93 -33.83 7.66 -1.74
N ASP A 94 -34.12 6.36 -1.90
CA ASP A 94 -34.11 5.37 -0.82
C ASP A 94 -32.66 4.98 -0.46
N ASP A 95 -32.44 4.41 0.73
CA ASP A 95 -31.08 4.09 1.21
C ASP A 95 -30.39 3.06 0.29
N THR A 96 -31.14 2.13 -0.33
CA THR A 96 -30.61 1.17 -1.32
C THR A 96 -30.21 1.83 -2.64
N ASP A 97 -31.00 2.79 -3.13
CA ASP A 97 -30.70 3.51 -4.38
C ASP A 97 -29.44 4.36 -4.24
N ARG A 98 -29.25 4.95 -3.06
CA ARG A 98 -28.04 5.69 -2.72
C ARG A 98 -26.80 4.80 -2.75
N ASP A 99 -26.88 3.60 -2.16
CA ASP A 99 -25.77 2.65 -2.10
C ASP A 99 -25.44 2.10 -3.50
N MET A 100 -26.44 1.79 -4.31
CA MET A 100 -26.24 1.39 -5.71
C MET A 100 -25.55 2.48 -6.54
N ARG A 101 -25.90 3.76 -6.31
CA ARG A 101 -25.24 4.88 -6.99
C ARG A 101 -23.78 5.02 -6.56
N LEU A 102 -23.49 4.94 -5.26
CA LEU A 102 -22.14 5.00 -4.72
C LEU A 102 -21.28 3.85 -5.26
N ALA A 103 -21.80 2.61 -5.25
CA ALA A 103 -21.09 1.45 -5.76
C ALA A 103 -20.72 1.61 -7.26
N ARG A 104 -21.61 2.18 -8.08
CA ARG A 104 -21.33 2.46 -9.50
C ARG A 104 -20.27 3.55 -9.67
N GLU A 105 -20.33 4.61 -8.87
CA GLU A 105 -19.34 5.69 -8.89
C GLU A 105 -17.95 5.18 -8.47
N GLU A 106 -17.87 4.34 -7.43
CA GLU A 106 -16.62 3.70 -7.00
C GLU A 106 -16.10 2.70 -8.03
N ALA A 107 -16.97 1.88 -8.63
CA ALA A 107 -16.60 0.97 -9.71
C ALA A 107 -16.03 1.74 -10.91
N ALA A 108 -16.67 2.85 -11.32
CA ALA A 108 -16.17 3.69 -12.41
C ALA A 108 -14.83 4.35 -12.08
N ILE A 109 -14.62 4.78 -10.82
CA ILE A 109 -13.32 5.30 -10.37
C ILE A 109 -12.26 4.19 -10.39
N GLY A 110 -12.61 2.98 -9.93
CA GLY A 110 -11.73 1.82 -9.97
C GLY A 110 -11.36 1.40 -11.39
N GLU A 111 -12.32 1.42 -12.32
CA GLU A 111 -12.12 1.18 -13.75
C GLU A 111 -11.24 2.27 -14.38
N ALA A 112 -11.48 3.56 -14.10
CA ALA A 112 -10.64 4.64 -14.59
C ALA A 112 -9.22 4.59 -14.01
N ALA A 113 -9.07 4.22 -12.73
CA ALA A 113 -7.77 3.99 -12.12
C ALA A 113 -7.06 2.84 -12.84
N ARG A 114 -7.75 1.71 -13.03
CA ARG A 114 -7.21 0.54 -13.75
C ARG A 114 -6.85 0.87 -15.19
N GLU A 115 -7.68 1.63 -15.89
CA GLU A 115 -7.44 2.09 -17.26
C GLU A 115 -6.20 2.99 -17.31
N SER A 116 -6.09 3.96 -16.40
CA SER A 116 -4.90 4.83 -16.33
C SER A 116 -3.63 4.06 -16.02
N PHE A 117 -3.68 3.06 -15.12
CA PHE A 117 -2.58 2.13 -14.89
C PHE A 117 -2.26 1.31 -16.15
N SER A 118 -3.26 0.82 -16.90
CA SER A 118 -3.05 0.05 -18.12
C SER A 118 -2.48 0.88 -19.28
N GLN A 119 -2.90 2.14 -19.39
CA GLN A 119 -2.42 3.06 -20.41
C GLN A 119 -0.98 3.51 -20.12
N ASN A 120 -0.61 3.62 -18.84
CA ASN A 120 0.78 3.79 -18.43
C ASN A 120 1.62 2.54 -18.69
N GLN A 121 1.05 1.33 -18.60
CA GLN A 121 1.76 0.12 -19.05
C GLN A 121 1.98 0.08 -20.57
N GLY A 122 1.12 0.72 -21.37
CA GLY A 122 1.34 0.89 -22.81
C GLY A 122 2.38 1.98 -23.14
N ARG A 123 2.52 2.98 -22.26
CA ARG A 123 3.61 3.96 -22.25
C ARG A 123 4.74 3.50 -21.33
N ARG A 124 5.18 2.24 -21.45
CA ARG A 124 6.43 1.85 -20.80
C ARG A 124 7.49 2.85 -21.20
N ARG A 125 8.12 3.49 -20.23
CA ARG A 125 9.27 4.34 -20.53
C ARG A 125 10.33 3.43 -21.15
N GLU A 126 11.17 3.96 -22.02
CA GLU A 126 12.28 3.20 -22.62
C GLU A 126 13.22 2.58 -21.55
N ASP A 127 13.05 2.98 -20.28
CA ASP A 127 13.77 2.51 -19.09
C ASP A 127 13.08 1.35 -18.31
N ASP A 128 11.92 0.83 -18.74
CA ASP A 128 11.20 -0.23 -18.01
C ASP A 128 11.79 -1.62 -18.29
N VAL A 129 12.84 -1.97 -17.54
CA VAL A 129 13.46 -3.30 -17.53
C VAL A 129 12.49 -4.32 -16.92
N ALA A 130 12.36 -5.50 -17.53
CA ALA A 130 11.61 -6.59 -16.95
C ALA A 130 12.16 -6.90 -15.54
N LEU A 131 11.30 -6.80 -14.52
CA LEU A 131 11.67 -7.00 -13.11
C LEU A 131 12.40 -8.33 -12.88
N THR A 132 12.14 -9.33 -13.74
CA THR A 132 12.86 -10.59 -13.80
C THR A 132 13.66 -10.71 -15.09
N ASP A 133 14.92 -11.11 -14.96
CA ASP A 133 15.74 -11.52 -16.10
C ASP A 133 15.20 -12.81 -16.74
N HIS A 134 15.59 -13.11 -17.98
CA HIS A 134 15.20 -14.31 -18.73
C HIS A 134 15.60 -15.63 -18.04
N ALA A 135 16.55 -15.57 -17.10
CA ALA A 135 16.94 -16.67 -16.21
C ALA A 135 16.09 -16.76 -14.92
N GLY A 136 15.10 -15.90 -14.73
CA GLY A 136 14.20 -15.87 -13.56
C GLY A 136 14.73 -15.09 -12.34
N HIS A 137 15.85 -14.38 -12.46
CA HIS A 137 16.40 -13.58 -11.36
C HIS A 137 15.71 -12.21 -11.26
N ILE A 138 15.24 -11.83 -10.07
CA ILE A 138 14.64 -10.51 -9.82
C ILE A 138 15.75 -9.45 -9.75
N GLN A 139 15.74 -8.48 -10.66
CA GLN A 139 16.67 -7.36 -10.63
C GLN A 139 16.14 -6.28 -9.67
N LEU A 140 16.67 -6.27 -8.45
CA LEU A 140 16.34 -5.26 -7.42
C LEU A 140 16.98 -3.89 -7.67
N PHE A 141 18.05 -3.87 -8.48
CA PHE A 141 18.76 -2.64 -8.87
C PHE A 141 18.65 -2.48 -10.38
N THR A 142 18.11 -1.36 -10.83
CA THR A 142 18.13 -0.99 -12.25
C THR A 142 19.59 -0.73 -12.67
N PRO A 143 20.10 -1.38 -13.74
CA PRO A 143 21.40 -1.04 -14.28
C PRO A 143 21.40 0.44 -14.72
N PRO A 144 22.51 1.17 -14.52
CA PRO A 144 22.58 2.56 -14.93
C PRO A 144 22.46 2.67 -16.44
N ASN A 145 21.42 3.38 -16.92
CA ASN A 145 21.20 3.61 -18.35
C ASN A 145 22.33 4.47 -18.94
N GLU A 146 22.61 4.32 -20.24
CA GLU A 146 23.67 5.05 -20.94
C GLU A 146 23.56 6.58 -20.75
N ARG A 147 22.33 7.09 -20.68
CA ARG A 147 22.04 8.50 -20.40
C ARG A 147 22.50 8.96 -19.01
N THR A 148 22.44 8.08 -18.01
CA THR A 148 22.95 8.36 -16.65
C THR A 148 24.48 8.30 -16.61
N LEU A 149 25.10 7.40 -17.39
CA LEU A 149 26.55 7.34 -17.54
C LEU A 149 27.11 8.60 -18.23
N LEU A 150 26.45 9.10 -19.29
CA LEU A 150 26.81 10.34 -19.99
C LEU A 150 26.63 11.60 -19.12
N ALA A 151 25.60 11.65 -18.28
CA ALA A 151 25.41 12.76 -17.34
C ALA A 151 26.53 12.78 -16.29
N ASN A 152 26.95 11.62 -15.80
CA ASN A 152 28.03 11.50 -14.82
C ASN A 152 29.41 11.86 -15.42
N SER A 153 29.68 11.55 -16.69
CA SER A 153 30.94 11.95 -17.34
C SER A 153 31.02 13.47 -17.57
N CYS A 154 29.91 14.11 -17.94
CA CYS A 154 29.86 15.57 -18.11
C CYS A 154 30.10 16.31 -16.77
N ASN A 155 29.58 15.76 -15.65
CA ASN A 155 29.87 16.29 -14.32
C ASN A 155 31.35 16.13 -13.94
N ALA A 156 31.99 15.02 -14.30
CA ALA A 156 33.41 14.77 -14.03
C ALA A 156 34.35 15.73 -14.79
N GLU A 157 34.05 16.04 -16.05
CA GLU A 157 34.81 17.03 -16.83
C GLU A 157 34.67 18.45 -16.26
N ALA A 158 33.46 18.83 -15.83
CA ALA A 158 33.22 20.11 -15.19
C ALA A 158 33.93 20.26 -13.83
N GLU A 159 34.15 19.17 -13.09
CA GLU A 159 34.96 19.20 -11.86
C GLU A 159 36.46 19.25 -12.14
N ALA A 160 36.94 18.56 -13.19
CA ALA A 160 38.34 18.62 -13.61
C ALA A 160 38.74 20.03 -14.10
N GLU A 161 37.88 20.73 -14.83
CA GLU A 161 38.13 22.12 -15.24
C GLU A 161 38.11 23.10 -14.06
N LYS A 162 37.20 22.91 -13.09
CA LYS A 162 37.19 23.70 -11.85
C LYS A 162 38.47 23.47 -11.04
N ALA A 163 38.96 22.23 -10.96
CA ALA A 163 40.21 21.89 -10.30
C ALA A 163 41.43 22.49 -11.03
N ASN A 164 41.49 22.41 -12.36
CA ASN A 164 42.55 23.04 -13.15
C ASN A 164 42.53 24.57 -13.04
N LYS A 165 41.34 25.18 -13.04
CA LYS A 165 41.20 26.63 -12.84
C LYS A 165 41.59 27.05 -11.42
N ALA A 166 41.23 26.25 -10.41
CA ALA A 166 41.68 26.47 -9.04
C ALA A 166 43.21 26.39 -8.93
N LEU A 167 43.83 25.36 -9.53
CA LEU A 167 45.29 25.23 -9.58
C LEU A 167 45.98 26.36 -10.36
N GLY A 168 45.39 26.83 -11.46
CA GLY A 168 45.89 27.98 -12.23
C GLY A 168 45.81 29.30 -11.44
N ILE A 169 44.73 29.51 -10.69
CA ILE A 169 44.56 30.68 -9.80
C ILE A 169 45.60 30.62 -8.65
N PHE A 170 45.79 29.46 -8.02
CA PHE A 170 46.81 29.30 -6.98
C PHE A 170 48.24 29.43 -7.53
N GLY A 171 48.52 28.91 -8.73
CA GLY A 171 49.83 29.02 -9.38
C GLY A 171 50.20 30.46 -9.76
N THR A 172 49.25 31.23 -10.32
CA THR A 172 49.45 32.65 -10.62
C THR A 172 49.65 33.49 -9.35
N MET A 173 48.93 33.19 -8.27
CA MET A 173 49.09 33.86 -6.98
C MET A 173 50.46 33.58 -6.34
N VAL A 174 50.96 32.33 -6.40
CA VAL A 174 52.31 31.97 -5.93
C VAL A 174 53.40 32.62 -6.79
N CYS A 175 53.21 32.70 -8.12
CA CYS A 175 54.14 33.38 -9.01
C CYS A 175 54.21 34.89 -8.74
N PHE A 176 53.05 35.53 -8.50
CA PHE A 176 52.97 36.95 -8.17
C PHE A 176 53.66 37.28 -6.83
N ILE A 177 53.47 36.46 -5.78
CA ILE A 177 54.14 36.63 -4.49
C ILE A 177 55.67 36.51 -4.62
N LYS A 178 56.16 35.59 -5.46
CA LYS A 178 57.60 35.39 -5.68
C LYS A 178 58.23 36.55 -6.48
N GLN A 179 57.49 37.12 -7.43
CA GLN A 179 57.93 38.28 -8.22
C GLN A 179 57.94 39.59 -7.41
N SER A 180 56.96 39.79 -6.50
CA SER A 180 56.97 40.89 -5.53
C SER A 180 58.09 40.79 -4.49
N ARG A 181 58.47 39.58 -4.06
CA ARG A 181 59.65 39.40 -3.18
C ARG A 181 60.97 39.68 -3.88
N PHE A 182 61.05 39.52 -5.21
CA PHE A 182 62.27 39.75 -5.97
C PHE A 182 62.48 41.23 -6.33
N HIS A 183 61.40 42.01 -6.50
CA HIS A 183 61.50 43.46 -6.76
C HIS A 183 61.61 44.32 -5.49
N GLY A 184 61.55 43.71 -4.30
CA GLY A 184 61.68 44.40 -3.00
C GLY A 184 63.09 44.45 -2.43
N SER A 185 64.11 43.97 -3.15
CA SER A 185 65.50 43.87 -2.67
C SER A 185 66.53 44.71 -3.43
N GLU A 186 66.09 45.69 -4.24
CA GLU A 186 66.97 46.66 -4.92
C GLU A 186 66.61 48.11 -4.53
N THR A 187 66.41 48.38 -3.24
CA THR A 187 66.52 49.75 -2.69
C THR A 187 66.92 49.66 -1.22
N GLU A 188 68.20 49.43 -0.94
CA GLU A 188 68.93 49.94 0.23
C GLU A 188 70.43 49.86 -0.04
#